data_AF-A0A6B0SXE1-F1
#
_entry.id   AF-A0A6B0SXE1-F1
#
_cell.length_a   1.000
_cell.length_b   1.000
_cell.length_c   1.000
_cell.angle_alpha   90.00
_cell.angle_beta   90.00
_cell.angle_gamma   90.00
#
_symmetry.space_group_name_H-M   'P 1'
#
loop_
_entity.id
_entity.type
_entity.pdbx_description
1 polymer ?
#
loop_
_entity_poly.entity_id
_entity_poly.type
_entity_poly.pdbx_seq_one_letter_code
_entity_poly.pdbx_strand_id
1 'polypeptide(L)'
;MSVAAERLAGRAGTDDSRGTGRPERLRSNSVELIRKTADTLDAENAVVCLSGGVDSATTAALAVEAVGASEVTALIMPTDTTDERHTSDARSFADSLGVDHVTVPLEPALDVFKRYVAPRIAADGDAVAVGNLAARLRMACAHLVADASNGMVVGTSNRTERLLGYFTKYGDDAADLHPLGEYDKTAVRALATSLDVPPSIRSRPPTAGFWSGQTDESDLGASYETLDGVLETLVDADPDAPPAPIDETAGVEHETVTRLLDRVRRTEHKRERPPVPSRRVEDTPVGTGDAGARSPVGGDRRASAIAVRAVDLVQSRVDTADAEGVVLDLGAGRESSVAAAVAVEALGPGRVRGLHLPCHKAAGIADPAPQSIADDLEIELDRVTIRPLVTELEAALPVRVTERAGAADLAEFVSRVRTACRYYVANADDRLVVGTTNRTDALLGRVTRYGDAAADLRPLGTTYASELAAIGRQLDPSVAVPDLSERRDRGRSGATSPDDDREAPEGLTADTLDAILARLVDRDLGIGSTAAAVDSDRETVRRIAARHVASERTRARPPTTDGDDARSYFHELELKIDPPTPGSPSRTEPNADD
;
A
#
# COMPACT_ATOMS: atom_id res chain seq x y z
N MET A 1 37.54 -27.82 -20.87
CA MET A 1 36.25 -27.80 -21.60
C MET A 1 35.50 -29.06 -21.24
N SER A 2 34.93 -29.04 -20.04
CA SER A 2 34.43 -30.19 -19.29
C SER A 2 32.93 -30.33 -19.45
N VAL A 3 32.43 -31.53 -19.20
CA VAL A 3 31.05 -32.08 -19.20
C VAL A 3 29.92 -31.12 -18.74
N ALA A 4 30.24 -30.02 -18.05
CA ALA A 4 29.32 -28.93 -17.73
C ALA A 4 28.76 -28.19 -18.96
N ALA A 5 29.54 -28.02 -20.04
CA ALA A 5 29.08 -27.32 -21.25
C ALA A 5 28.04 -28.14 -22.05
N GLU A 6 28.13 -29.47 -22.05
CA GLU A 6 27.15 -30.34 -22.70
C GLU A 6 25.86 -30.50 -21.88
N ARG A 7 25.92 -30.36 -20.54
CA ARG A 7 24.71 -30.40 -19.69
C ARG A 7 23.81 -29.17 -19.85
N LEU A 8 24.39 -28.00 -20.17
CA LEU A 8 23.64 -26.77 -20.49
C LEU A 8 23.01 -26.80 -21.89
N ALA A 9 23.62 -27.52 -22.85
CA ALA A 9 23.05 -27.70 -24.19
C ALA A 9 21.97 -28.81 -24.26
N GLY A 10 21.91 -29.69 -23.26
CA GLY A 10 21.09 -30.91 -23.28
C GLY A 10 19.68 -30.81 -22.69
N ARG A 11 19.27 -29.67 -22.11
CA ARG A 11 17.90 -29.45 -21.58
C ARG A 11 17.00 -28.66 -22.53
N ALA A 12 17.01 -29.02 -23.82
CA ALA A 12 15.94 -28.64 -24.74
C ALA A 12 14.84 -29.72 -24.70
N GLY A 13 14.13 -29.84 -23.58
CA GLY A 13 13.11 -30.86 -23.42
C GLY A 13 12.52 -30.93 -22.01
N THR A 14 11.40 -30.23 -21.83
CA THR A 14 10.39 -30.43 -20.77
C THR A 14 10.87 -30.33 -19.33
N ASP A 15 11.26 -29.12 -18.91
CA ASP A 15 10.89 -28.55 -17.60
C ASP A 15 11.10 -27.03 -17.68
N ASP A 16 10.02 -26.26 -17.72
CA ASP A 16 10.03 -24.80 -17.92
C ASP A 16 10.27 -24.16 -16.55
N SER A 17 11.45 -23.57 -16.31
CA SER A 17 11.69 -22.82 -15.07
C SER A 17 10.68 -21.68 -14.94
N ARG A 18 10.28 -21.34 -13.71
CA ARG A 18 9.31 -20.27 -13.46
C ARG A 18 9.91 -18.93 -13.91
N GLY A 19 9.55 -18.45 -15.10
CA GLY A 19 9.88 -17.10 -15.58
C GLY A 19 10.47 -16.98 -16.98
N THR A 20 10.93 -18.08 -17.58
CA THR A 20 11.64 -18.09 -18.90
C THR A 20 10.83 -18.69 -20.06
N GLY A 21 9.54 -18.95 -19.84
CA GLY A 21 8.67 -19.66 -20.77
C GLY A 21 8.53 -18.98 -22.14
N ARG A 22 8.04 -19.74 -23.14
CA ARG A 22 7.84 -19.22 -24.50
C ARG A 22 6.91 -17.99 -24.51
N PRO A 23 7.23 -16.91 -25.27
CA PRO A 23 6.44 -15.68 -25.27
C PRO A 23 4.94 -15.89 -25.47
N GLU A 24 4.52 -16.85 -26.30
CA GLU A 24 3.10 -17.14 -26.54
C GLU A 24 2.38 -17.67 -25.30
N ARG A 25 3.08 -18.48 -24.47
CA ARG A 25 2.53 -18.97 -23.20
C ARG A 25 2.46 -17.85 -22.16
N LEU A 26 3.52 -17.07 -22.02
CA LEU A 26 3.56 -15.93 -21.10
C LEU A 26 2.46 -14.91 -21.44
N ARG A 27 2.31 -14.58 -22.74
CA ARG A 27 1.21 -13.76 -23.26
C ARG A 27 -0.16 -14.31 -22.86
N SER A 28 -0.39 -15.60 -23.13
CA SER A 28 -1.68 -16.25 -22.82
C SER A 28 -2.00 -16.22 -21.33
N ASN A 29 -1.02 -16.55 -20.47
CA ASN A 29 -1.17 -16.55 -19.02
C ASN A 29 -1.45 -15.14 -18.48
N SER A 30 -0.74 -14.13 -18.97
CA SER A 30 -0.96 -12.72 -18.61
C SER A 30 -2.36 -12.25 -19.00
N VAL A 31 -2.79 -12.53 -20.22
CA VAL A 31 -4.11 -12.16 -20.72
C VAL A 31 -5.22 -12.85 -19.93
N GLU A 32 -5.05 -14.13 -19.58
CA GLU A 32 -6.00 -14.86 -18.73
C GLU A 32 -6.05 -14.29 -17.32
N LEU A 33 -4.91 -13.93 -16.72
CA LEU A 33 -4.86 -13.30 -15.41
C LEU A 33 -5.62 -11.96 -15.42
N ILE A 34 -5.41 -11.12 -16.43
CA ILE A 34 -6.12 -9.84 -16.56
C ILE A 34 -7.63 -10.06 -16.68
N ARG A 35 -8.09 -10.94 -17.56
CA ARG A 35 -9.53 -11.25 -17.72
C ARG A 35 -10.14 -11.79 -16.43
N LYS A 36 -9.49 -12.77 -15.80
CA LYS A 36 -9.96 -13.37 -14.56
C LYS A 36 -10.05 -12.35 -13.43
N THR A 37 -9.08 -11.44 -13.32
CA THR A 37 -9.13 -10.38 -12.33
C THR A 37 -10.25 -9.40 -12.66
N ALA A 38 -10.40 -8.95 -13.91
CA ALA A 38 -11.50 -8.10 -14.33
C ALA A 38 -12.87 -8.73 -13.96
N ASP A 39 -13.07 -10.01 -14.27
CA ASP A 39 -14.29 -10.74 -13.92
C ASP A 39 -14.49 -10.88 -12.39
N THR A 40 -13.40 -11.12 -11.65
CA THR A 40 -13.45 -11.28 -10.18
C THR A 40 -13.80 -9.97 -9.49
N LEU A 41 -13.31 -8.85 -10.03
CA LEU A 41 -13.53 -7.52 -9.51
C LEU A 41 -14.80 -6.87 -10.08
N ASP A 42 -15.36 -7.45 -11.15
CA ASP A 42 -16.41 -6.84 -11.95
C ASP A 42 -15.98 -5.43 -12.40
N ALA A 43 -14.75 -5.38 -12.93
CA ALA A 43 -14.08 -4.17 -13.36
C ALA A 43 -14.38 -3.86 -14.84
N GLU A 44 -14.81 -2.63 -15.10
CA GLU A 44 -15.16 -2.11 -16.42
C GLU A 44 -13.96 -1.47 -17.12
N ASN A 45 -12.90 -1.10 -16.38
CA ASN A 45 -11.74 -0.41 -16.93
C ASN A 45 -10.43 -0.97 -16.37
N ALA A 46 -9.39 -1.04 -17.20
CA ALA A 46 -8.04 -1.40 -16.81
C ALA A 46 -7.13 -0.16 -16.89
N VAL A 47 -6.68 0.33 -15.73
CA VAL A 47 -5.81 1.50 -15.61
C VAL A 47 -4.34 1.06 -15.61
N VAL A 48 -3.54 1.59 -16.54
CA VAL A 48 -2.10 1.29 -16.65
C VAL A 48 -1.30 2.59 -16.53
N CYS A 49 -0.34 2.63 -15.61
CA CYS A 49 0.65 3.70 -15.54
C CYS A 49 1.70 3.51 -16.66
N LEU A 50 1.58 4.29 -17.73
CA LEU A 50 2.44 4.17 -18.92
C LEU A 50 3.65 5.12 -18.80
N SER A 51 4.79 4.58 -18.37
CA SER A 51 6.02 5.35 -18.15
C SER A 51 6.84 5.59 -19.42
N GLY A 52 6.52 4.89 -20.51
CA GLY A 52 7.34 4.85 -21.72
C GLY A 52 8.53 3.86 -21.62
N GLY A 53 8.57 3.05 -20.56
CA GLY A 53 9.46 1.90 -20.42
C GLY A 53 8.84 0.61 -20.95
N VAL A 54 9.68 -0.40 -21.20
CA VAL A 54 9.29 -1.68 -21.80
C VAL A 54 8.22 -2.43 -21.00
N ASP A 55 8.29 -2.42 -19.66
CA ASP A 55 7.33 -3.18 -18.84
C ASP A 55 5.93 -2.58 -18.94
N SER A 56 5.84 -1.26 -18.76
CA SER A 56 4.55 -0.55 -18.88
C SER A 56 3.92 -0.66 -20.27
N ALA A 57 4.74 -0.60 -21.33
CA ALA A 57 4.26 -0.77 -22.70
C ALA A 57 3.77 -2.20 -22.96
N THR A 58 4.50 -3.20 -22.44
CA THR A 58 4.09 -4.61 -22.52
C THR A 58 2.78 -4.84 -21.77
N THR A 59 2.65 -4.32 -20.56
CA THR A 59 1.41 -4.40 -19.77
C THR A 59 0.24 -3.74 -20.48
N ALA A 60 0.41 -2.56 -21.09
CA ALA A 60 -0.65 -1.89 -21.83
C ALA A 60 -1.13 -2.72 -23.03
N ALA A 61 -0.21 -3.30 -23.81
CA ALA A 61 -0.57 -4.18 -24.93
C ALA A 61 -1.31 -5.44 -24.46
N LEU A 62 -0.88 -6.05 -23.35
CA LEU A 62 -1.56 -7.21 -22.75
C LEU A 62 -2.96 -6.86 -22.23
N ALA A 63 -3.13 -5.68 -21.61
CA ALA A 63 -4.43 -5.19 -21.16
C ALA A 63 -5.39 -4.99 -22.34
N VAL A 64 -4.93 -4.37 -23.43
CA VAL A 64 -5.72 -4.20 -24.66
C VAL A 64 -6.17 -5.54 -25.24
N GLU A 65 -5.29 -6.53 -25.30
CA GLU A 65 -5.65 -7.87 -25.77
C GLU A 65 -6.63 -8.58 -24.83
N ALA A 66 -6.55 -8.32 -23.52
CA ALA A 66 -7.39 -8.95 -22.52
C ALA A 66 -8.82 -8.39 -22.51
N VAL A 67 -8.97 -7.07 -22.40
CA VAL A 67 -10.27 -6.40 -22.16
C VAL A 67 -10.72 -5.50 -23.31
N GLY A 68 -9.88 -5.25 -24.31
CA GLY A 68 -10.17 -4.36 -25.44
C GLY A 68 -9.69 -2.92 -25.20
N ALA A 69 -9.29 -2.23 -26.26
CA ALA A 69 -8.68 -0.89 -26.16
C ALA A 69 -9.61 0.18 -25.56
N SER A 70 -10.93 0.05 -25.74
CA SER A 70 -11.91 0.98 -25.17
C SER A 70 -12.04 0.89 -23.65
N GLU A 71 -11.65 -0.25 -23.07
CA GLU A 71 -11.72 -0.55 -21.64
C GLU A 71 -10.34 -0.43 -20.96
N VAL A 72 -9.40 0.29 -21.59
CA VAL A 72 -8.08 0.57 -21.04
C VAL A 72 -7.90 2.07 -20.94
N THR A 73 -7.37 2.54 -19.80
CA THR A 73 -6.95 3.92 -19.60
C THR A 73 -5.46 3.96 -19.28
N ALA A 74 -4.67 4.66 -20.11
CA ALA A 74 -3.25 4.86 -19.87
C ALA A 74 -2.98 6.20 -19.15
N LEU A 75 -2.28 6.16 -18.02
CA LEU A 75 -1.85 7.36 -17.29
C LEU A 75 -0.36 7.62 -17.49
N ILE A 76 -0.02 8.79 -18.01
CA ILE A 76 1.35 9.24 -18.26
C ILE A 76 1.66 10.34 -17.26
N MET A 77 2.52 10.06 -16.28
CA MET A 77 2.72 10.92 -15.10
C MET A 77 4.16 11.41 -14.95
N PRO A 78 4.60 12.36 -15.81
CA PRO A 78 5.96 12.85 -15.79
C PRO A 78 6.25 13.77 -14.61
N THR A 79 7.53 13.82 -14.25
CA THR A 79 8.18 14.78 -13.34
C THR A 79 9.28 15.51 -14.11
N ASP A 80 9.91 16.55 -13.55
CA ASP A 80 10.99 17.28 -14.21
C ASP A 80 12.22 16.43 -14.53
N THR A 81 12.37 15.30 -13.83
CA THR A 81 13.42 14.30 -14.09
C THR A 81 13.11 13.37 -15.27
N THR A 82 11.89 13.43 -15.81
CA THR A 82 11.44 12.57 -16.92
C THR A 82 11.88 13.18 -18.26
N ASP A 83 12.58 12.41 -19.10
CA ASP A 83 12.91 12.84 -20.48
C ASP A 83 11.62 13.05 -21.29
N GLU A 84 11.47 14.20 -21.94
CA GLU A 84 10.29 14.53 -22.76
C GLU A 84 10.01 13.47 -23.84
N ARG A 85 11.06 12.82 -24.37
CA ARG A 85 10.93 11.73 -25.33
C ARG A 85 10.22 10.52 -24.74
N HIS A 86 10.39 10.23 -23.45
CA HIS A 86 9.68 9.13 -22.79
C HIS A 86 8.18 9.41 -22.76
N THR A 87 7.81 10.64 -22.44
CA THR A 87 6.41 11.09 -22.45
C THR A 87 5.83 11.06 -23.87
N SER A 88 6.57 11.52 -24.87
CA SER A 88 6.15 11.51 -26.28
C SER A 88 5.96 10.10 -26.82
N ASP A 89 6.89 9.18 -26.51
CA ASP A 89 6.81 7.79 -26.94
C ASP A 89 5.66 7.05 -26.24
N ALA A 90 5.44 7.30 -24.95
CA ALA A 90 4.30 6.75 -24.21
C ALA A 90 2.97 7.17 -24.84
N ARG A 91 2.80 8.46 -25.17
CA ARG A 91 1.59 8.95 -25.87
C ARG A 91 1.42 8.30 -27.24
N SER A 92 2.47 8.34 -28.05
CA SER A 92 2.43 7.78 -29.41
C SER A 92 2.13 6.28 -29.40
N PHE A 93 2.62 5.56 -28.39
CA PHE A 93 2.32 4.14 -28.22
C PHE A 93 0.88 3.91 -27.76
N ALA A 94 0.37 4.67 -26.80
CA ALA A 94 -1.04 4.61 -26.39
C ALA A 94 -1.99 4.91 -27.57
N ASP A 95 -1.68 5.93 -28.38
CA ASP A 95 -2.39 6.26 -29.62
C ASP A 95 -2.38 5.07 -30.60
N SER A 96 -1.23 4.42 -30.77
CA SER A 96 -1.10 3.26 -31.67
C SER A 96 -1.91 2.05 -31.22
N LEU A 97 -2.14 1.91 -29.92
CA LEU A 97 -2.99 0.86 -29.34
C LEU A 97 -4.49 1.23 -29.39
N GLY A 98 -4.84 2.47 -29.69
CA GLY A 98 -6.22 2.97 -29.66
C GLY A 98 -6.79 3.13 -28.24
N VAL A 99 -5.91 3.33 -27.27
CA VAL A 99 -6.23 3.41 -25.83
C VAL A 99 -6.45 4.88 -25.42
N ASP A 100 -7.45 5.14 -24.58
CA ASP A 100 -7.64 6.46 -23.97
C ASP A 100 -6.47 6.77 -23.03
N HIS A 101 -5.84 7.93 -23.19
CA HIS A 101 -4.67 8.27 -22.40
C HIS A 101 -4.73 9.69 -21.85
N VAL A 102 -4.17 9.86 -20.66
CA VAL A 102 -4.15 11.15 -19.94
C VAL A 102 -2.72 11.43 -19.49
N THR A 103 -2.23 12.65 -19.74
CA THR A 103 -1.01 13.12 -19.08
C THR A 103 -1.37 13.90 -17.83
N VAL A 104 -0.82 13.49 -16.68
CA VAL A 104 -0.99 14.14 -15.38
C VAL A 104 0.41 14.54 -14.88
N PRO A 105 0.89 15.76 -15.20
CA PRO A 105 2.19 16.23 -14.73
C PRO A 105 2.21 16.31 -13.19
N LEU A 106 3.16 15.66 -12.54
CA LEU A 106 3.23 15.61 -11.08
C LEU A 106 4.11 16.70 -10.46
N GLU A 107 4.94 17.40 -11.24
CA GLU A 107 5.84 18.42 -10.68
C GLU A 107 5.10 19.51 -9.89
N PRO A 108 3.95 20.07 -10.33
CA PRO A 108 3.23 21.07 -9.52
C PRO A 108 2.84 20.56 -8.13
N ALA A 109 2.39 19.31 -8.04
CA ALA A 109 2.06 18.66 -6.77
C ALA A 109 3.31 18.42 -5.91
N LEU A 110 4.42 17.99 -6.52
CA LEU A 110 5.70 17.82 -5.84
C LEU A 110 6.26 19.15 -5.33
N ASP A 111 6.12 20.25 -6.07
CA ASP A 111 6.52 21.58 -5.64
C ASP A 111 5.68 22.09 -4.47
N VAL A 112 4.36 21.85 -4.50
CA VAL A 112 3.48 22.13 -3.35
C VAL A 112 3.91 21.30 -2.14
N PHE A 113 4.23 20.03 -2.33
CA PHE A 113 4.75 19.18 -1.25
C PHE A 113 6.05 19.74 -0.67
N LYS A 114 7.06 20.02 -1.51
CA LYS A 114 8.37 20.56 -1.10
C LYS A 114 8.25 21.91 -0.38
N ARG A 115 7.29 22.75 -0.77
CA ARG A 115 7.10 24.10 -0.19
C ARG A 115 6.29 24.10 1.10
N TYR A 116 5.25 23.28 1.18
CA TYR A 116 4.27 23.36 2.26
C TYR A 116 4.31 22.19 3.23
N VAL A 117 4.60 20.99 2.72
CA VAL A 117 4.50 19.74 3.48
C VAL A 117 5.86 19.31 4.02
N ALA A 118 6.85 19.11 3.15
CA ALA A 118 8.18 18.62 3.53
C ALA A 118 8.83 19.41 4.68
N PRO A 119 8.85 20.77 4.68
CA PRO A 119 9.54 21.53 5.73
C PRO A 119 8.93 21.38 7.13
N ARG A 120 7.73 20.79 7.23
CA ARG A 120 6.99 20.59 8.47
C ARG A 120 6.94 19.13 8.92
N ILE A 121 7.41 18.18 8.11
CA ILE A 121 7.39 16.74 8.45
C ILE A 121 8.75 16.07 8.28
N ALA A 122 9.58 16.52 7.33
CA ALA A 122 10.96 16.08 7.09
C ALA A 122 11.62 17.01 6.05
N ALA A 123 12.34 18.05 6.48
CA ALA A 123 12.87 19.06 5.57
C ALA A 123 14.06 18.56 4.72
N ASP A 124 14.77 17.54 5.19
CA ASP A 124 16.02 17.04 4.61
C ASP A 124 15.85 15.80 3.72
N GLY A 125 14.62 15.50 3.28
CA GLY A 125 14.36 14.32 2.45
C GLY A 125 15.13 14.37 1.12
N ASP A 126 15.87 13.29 0.84
CA ASP A 126 16.75 13.18 -0.31
C ASP A 126 16.00 12.90 -1.64
N ALA A 127 16.76 12.77 -2.73
CA ALA A 127 16.20 12.46 -4.05
C ALA A 127 15.46 11.12 -4.09
N VAL A 128 15.84 10.14 -3.26
CA VAL A 128 15.18 8.84 -3.17
C VAL A 128 13.83 8.98 -2.47
N ALA A 129 13.75 9.73 -1.37
CA ALA A 129 12.51 10.02 -0.67
C ALA A 129 11.51 10.76 -1.59
N VAL A 130 11.98 11.76 -2.36
CA VAL A 130 11.16 12.48 -3.34
C VAL A 130 10.73 11.58 -4.50
N GLY A 131 11.62 10.75 -5.04
CA GLY A 131 11.30 9.78 -6.09
C GLY A 131 10.25 8.76 -5.63
N ASN A 132 10.40 8.23 -4.43
CA ASN A 132 9.45 7.32 -3.81
C ASN A 132 8.10 8.01 -3.52
N LEU A 133 8.10 9.27 -3.10
CA LEU A 133 6.87 10.07 -2.96
C LEU A 133 6.14 10.17 -4.30
N ALA A 134 6.86 10.54 -5.38
CA ALA A 134 6.29 10.63 -6.72
C ALA A 134 5.68 9.30 -7.17
N ALA A 135 6.36 8.17 -6.95
CA ALA A 135 5.83 6.84 -7.24
C ALA A 135 4.51 6.54 -6.49
N ARG A 136 4.38 6.96 -5.22
CA ARG A 136 3.15 6.80 -4.44
C ARG A 136 2.03 7.72 -4.90
N LEU A 137 2.35 8.97 -5.28
CA LEU A 137 1.37 9.90 -5.85
C LEU A 137 0.84 9.43 -7.20
N ARG A 138 1.70 8.81 -8.04
CA ARG A 138 1.27 8.15 -9.28
C ARG A 138 0.21 7.09 -9.01
N MET A 139 0.43 6.24 -8.02
CA MET A 139 -0.54 5.20 -7.67
C MET A 139 -1.78 5.75 -6.99
N ALA A 140 -1.68 6.81 -6.20
CA ALA A 140 -2.86 7.51 -5.68
C ALA A 140 -3.76 7.99 -6.85
N CYS A 141 -3.17 8.59 -7.89
CA CYS A 141 -3.90 9.02 -9.08
C CYS A 141 -4.47 7.83 -9.86
N ALA A 142 -3.68 6.77 -10.07
CA ALA A 142 -4.12 5.57 -10.79
C ALA A 142 -5.31 4.88 -10.12
N HIS A 143 -5.26 4.76 -8.80
CA HIS A 143 -6.39 4.24 -8.02
C HIS A 143 -7.60 5.17 -8.10
N LEU A 144 -7.45 6.50 -7.96
CA LEU A 144 -8.61 7.40 -8.10
C LEU A 144 -9.27 7.28 -9.48
N VAL A 145 -8.49 7.14 -10.56
CA VAL A 145 -9.04 6.89 -11.90
C VAL A 145 -9.74 5.54 -11.99
N ALA A 146 -9.16 4.49 -11.41
CA ALA A 146 -9.80 3.18 -11.36
C ALA A 146 -11.10 3.23 -10.56
N ASP A 147 -11.08 3.75 -9.33
CA ASP A 147 -12.23 3.91 -8.44
C ASP A 147 -13.37 4.65 -9.16
N ALA A 148 -13.09 5.81 -9.77
CA ALA A 148 -14.07 6.63 -10.49
C ALA A 148 -14.58 6.04 -11.82
N SER A 149 -13.96 4.97 -12.32
CA SER A 149 -14.35 4.29 -13.57
C SER A 149 -14.75 2.84 -13.37
N ASN A 150 -15.01 2.44 -12.13
CA ASN A 150 -15.24 1.04 -11.76
C ASN A 150 -14.15 0.09 -12.32
N GLY A 151 -12.90 0.51 -12.23
CA GLY A 151 -11.76 -0.16 -12.85
C GLY A 151 -10.87 -0.91 -11.87
N MET A 152 -9.79 -1.46 -12.42
CA MET A 152 -8.67 -2.05 -11.70
C MET A 152 -7.36 -1.43 -12.17
N VAL A 153 -6.38 -1.39 -11.28
CA VAL A 153 -5.03 -0.95 -11.59
C VAL A 153 -4.17 -2.16 -11.99
N VAL A 154 -3.65 -2.15 -13.22
CA VAL A 154 -2.78 -3.21 -13.76
C VAL A 154 -1.31 -2.84 -13.57
N GLY A 155 -0.62 -3.56 -12.70
CA GLY A 155 0.76 -3.30 -12.33
C GLY A 155 1.77 -3.70 -13.41
N THR A 156 2.91 -3.00 -13.41
CA THR A 156 3.96 -3.16 -14.44
C THR A 156 5.22 -3.83 -13.91
N SER A 157 5.33 -4.06 -12.59
CA SER A 157 6.50 -4.69 -11.98
C SER A 157 6.74 -6.11 -12.50
N ASN A 158 7.96 -6.39 -12.93
CA ASN A 158 8.39 -7.73 -13.34
C ASN A 158 9.04 -8.52 -12.18
N ARG A 159 9.28 -9.80 -12.38
CA ARG A 159 9.82 -10.70 -11.36
C ARG A 159 11.20 -10.27 -10.87
N THR A 160 12.10 -9.89 -11.77
CA THR A 160 13.47 -9.48 -11.45
C THR A 160 13.48 -8.29 -10.50
N GLU A 161 12.72 -7.23 -10.82
CA GLU A 161 12.57 -6.04 -9.98
C GLU A 161 11.96 -6.37 -8.62
N ARG A 162 10.92 -7.20 -8.61
CA ARG A 162 10.24 -7.61 -7.37
C ARG A 162 11.18 -8.37 -6.44
N LEU A 163 11.92 -9.35 -6.94
CA LEU A 163 12.85 -10.15 -6.15
C LEU A 163 13.99 -9.30 -5.60
N LEU A 164 14.52 -8.36 -6.39
CA LEU A 164 15.59 -7.45 -5.97
C LEU A 164 15.07 -6.25 -5.14
N GLY A 165 13.76 -6.16 -4.93
CA GLY A 165 13.11 -5.04 -4.25
C GLY A 165 13.35 -3.69 -4.92
N TYR A 166 13.58 -3.71 -6.23
CA TYR A 166 13.84 -2.55 -7.08
C TYR A 166 12.52 -1.90 -7.51
N PHE A 167 11.73 -1.53 -6.51
CA PHE A 167 10.45 -0.87 -6.63
C PHE A 167 10.13 -0.11 -5.33
N THR A 168 9.20 0.83 -5.40
CA THR A 168 8.73 1.61 -4.26
C THR A 168 7.60 0.87 -3.54
N LYS A 169 7.79 0.54 -2.26
CA LYS A 169 6.72 -0.08 -1.46
C LYS A 169 5.51 0.86 -1.37
N TYR A 170 4.35 0.37 -1.80
CA TYR A 170 3.10 1.14 -1.98
C TYR A 170 3.15 2.26 -3.04
N GLY A 171 4.22 2.32 -3.83
CA GLY A 171 4.31 3.09 -5.07
C GLY A 171 4.01 2.19 -6.25
N ASP A 172 4.84 2.20 -7.28
CA ASP A 172 4.78 1.37 -8.50
C ASP A 172 4.27 -0.09 -8.36
N ASP A 173 4.49 -0.79 -7.24
CA ASP A 173 3.97 -2.14 -6.99
C ASP A 173 2.55 -2.19 -6.35
N ALA A 174 1.90 -1.04 -6.12
CA ALA A 174 0.56 -0.93 -5.52
C ALA A 174 -0.56 -1.12 -6.54
N ALA A 175 -0.66 -2.30 -7.14
CA ALA A 175 -1.65 -2.65 -8.15
C ALA A 175 -2.57 -3.80 -7.71
N ASP A 176 -3.66 -4.05 -8.43
CA ASP A 176 -4.59 -5.14 -8.13
C ASP A 176 -4.06 -6.49 -8.64
N LEU A 177 -3.29 -6.45 -9.72
CA LEU A 177 -2.62 -7.59 -10.35
C LEU A 177 -1.31 -7.15 -11.02
N HIS A 178 -0.43 -8.12 -11.30
CA HIS A 178 0.82 -7.91 -12.03
C HIS A 178 0.99 -8.99 -13.10
N PRO A 179 0.60 -8.72 -14.36
CA PRO A 179 0.72 -9.68 -15.46
C PRO A 179 2.16 -10.16 -15.68
N LEU A 180 3.14 -9.28 -15.42
CA LEU A 180 4.56 -9.54 -15.57
C LEU A 180 5.24 -10.04 -14.28
N GLY A 181 4.49 -10.16 -13.17
CA GLY A 181 5.07 -10.35 -11.83
C GLY A 181 5.83 -11.66 -11.64
N GLU A 182 5.61 -12.64 -12.51
CA GLU A 182 6.32 -13.93 -12.54
C GLU A 182 7.34 -14.03 -13.69
N TYR A 183 7.54 -12.98 -14.49
CA TYR A 183 8.41 -13.02 -15.66
C TYR A 183 9.68 -12.21 -15.42
N ASP A 184 10.81 -12.79 -15.76
CA ASP A 184 12.10 -12.12 -15.68
C ASP A 184 12.22 -11.03 -16.75
N LYS A 185 13.10 -10.05 -16.54
CA LYS A 185 13.23 -8.89 -17.44
C LYS A 185 13.54 -9.29 -18.88
N THR A 186 14.40 -10.30 -19.06
CA THR A 186 14.73 -10.86 -20.37
C THR A 186 13.50 -11.45 -21.07
N ALA A 187 12.65 -12.17 -20.34
CA ALA A 187 11.38 -12.69 -20.85
C ALA A 187 10.38 -11.57 -21.19
N VAL A 188 10.31 -10.51 -20.38
CA VAL A 188 9.50 -9.32 -20.68
C VAL A 188 9.96 -8.64 -21.97
N ARG A 189 11.26 -8.49 -22.22
CA ARG A 189 11.80 -7.94 -23.49
C ARG A 189 11.44 -8.81 -24.70
N ALA A 190 11.45 -10.13 -24.55
CA ALA A 190 11.02 -11.06 -25.59
C ALA A 190 9.51 -10.96 -25.85
N LEU A 191 8.71 -10.90 -24.78
CA LEU A 191 7.25 -10.73 -24.85
C LEU A 191 6.88 -9.39 -25.53
N ALA A 192 7.54 -8.30 -25.16
CA ALA A 192 7.39 -6.99 -25.80
C ALA A 192 7.62 -7.05 -27.32
N THR A 193 8.60 -7.84 -27.75
CA THR A 193 8.88 -8.05 -29.18
C THR A 193 7.72 -8.78 -29.86
N SER A 194 7.13 -9.79 -29.22
CA SER A 194 5.98 -10.54 -29.76
C SER A 194 4.66 -9.76 -29.78
N LEU A 195 4.59 -8.66 -29.03
CA LEU A 195 3.46 -7.73 -28.96
C LEU A 195 3.67 -6.48 -29.83
N ASP A 196 4.68 -6.50 -30.70
CA ASP A 196 5.02 -5.40 -31.60
C ASP A 196 5.27 -4.05 -30.89
N VAL A 197 5.73 -4.09 -29.63
CA VAL A 197 6.16 -2.87 -28.92
C VAL A 197 7.27 -2.21 -29.74
N PRO A 198 7.22 -0.88 -29.98
CA PRO A 198 8.19 -0.18 -30.82
C PRO A 198 9.65 -0.37 -30.36
N PRO A 199 10.61 -0.50 -31.30
CA PRO A 199 12.03 -0.58 -30.96
C PRO A 199 12.53 0.59 -30.11
N SER A 200 12.00 1.80 -30.31
CA SER A 200 12.34 3.01 -29.53
C SER A 200 12.08 2.87 -28.03
N ILE A 201 11.09 2.07 -27.64
CA ILE A 201 10.76 1.76 -26.24
C ILE A 201 11.58 0.55 -25.76
N ARG A 202 11.68 -0.51 -26.59
CA ARG A 202 12.34 -1.77 -26.20
C ARG A 202 13.85 -1.67 -26.00
N SER A 203 14.54 -0.88 -26.83
CA SER A 203 16.01 -0.76 -26.78
C SER A 203 16.49 0.30 -25.78
N ARG A 204 15.58 0.93 -25.05
CA ARG A 204 15.91 1.99 -24.10
C ARG A 204 16.51 1.38 -22.83
N PRO A 205 17.59 1.96 -22.28
CA PRO A 205 18.07 1.60 -20.95
C PRO A 205 16.98 1.80 -19.89
N PRO A 206 16.64 0.78 -19.08
CA PRO A 206 15.69 0.92 -17.97
C PRO A 206 16.13 1.97 -16.95
N THR A 207 15.18 2.75 -16.44
CA THR A 207 15.39 3.83 -15.47
C THR A 207 14.19 3.99 -14.54
N ALA A 208 14.45 4.22 -13.26
CA ALA A 208 13.47 4.60 -12.24
C ALA A 208 13.06 6.09 -12.34
N GLY A 209 13.87 6.92 -13.02
CA GLY A 209 13.57 8.33 -13.28
C GLY A 209 13.68 9.24 -12.05
N PHE A 210 14.44 8.84 -11.02
CA PHE A 210 14.59 9.62 -9.79
C PHE A 210 15.55 10.81 -9.96
N TRP A 211 16.55 10.69 -10.83
CA TRP A 211 17.44 11.79 -11.24
C TRP A 211 17.95 11.57 -12.67
N SER A 212 18.48 12.62 -13.29
CA SER A 212 18.95 12.57 -14.69
C SER A 212 20.14 11.62 -14.84
N GLY A 213 20.09 10.74 -15.86
CA GLY A 213 21.16 9.81 -16.21
C GLY A 213 21.20 8.50 -15.39
N GLN A 214 20.25 8.30 -14.47
CA GLN A 214 20.12 7.06 -13.69
C GLN A 214 19.72 5.86 -14.57
N THR A 215 20.32 4.69 -14.35
CA THR A 215 19.90 3.42 -14.97
C THR A 215 19.80 2.31 -13.94
N ASP A 216 18.84 1.41 -14.16
CA ASP A 216 18.55 0.34 -13.20
C ASP A 216 19.72 -0.64 -13.07
N GLU A 217 20.37 -0.98 -14.19
CA GLU A 217 21.54 -1.87 -14.21
C GLU A 217 22.75 -1.26 -13.50
N SER A 218 22.90 0.08 -13.51
CA SER A 218 23.93 0.76 -12.75
C SER A 218 23.66 0.68 -11.24
N ASP A 219 22.41 0.89 -10.82
CA ASP A 219 22.02 0.83 -9.40
C ASP A 219 22.03 -0.61 -8.86
N LEU A 220 21.69 -1.58 -9.70
CA LEU A 220 21.72 -3.01 -9.38
C LEU A 220 23.15 -3.58 -9.51
N GLY A 221 24.04 -2.92 -10.25
CA GLY A 221 25.44 -3.27 -10.42
C GLY A 221 25.69 -4.47 -11.33
N ALA A 222 24.72 -4.83 -12.18
CA ALA A 222 24.81 -5.92 -13.16
C ALA A 222 23.76 -5.76 -14.26
N SER A 223 23.97 -6.36 -15.43
CA SER A 223 22.96 -6.38 -16.50
C SER A 223 21.82 -7.32 -16.16
N TYR A 224 20.64 -7.08 -16.74
CA TYR A 224 19.48 -7.94 -16.51
C TYR A 224 19.70 -9.40 -16.93
N GLU A 225 20.50 -9.68 -17.96
CA GLU A 225 20.86 -11.05 -18.35
C GLU A 225 21.65 -11.75 -17.23
N THR A 226 22.56 -11.04 -16.56
CA THR A 226 23.29 -11.55 -15.40
C THR A 226 22.37 -11.71 -14.20
N LEU A 227 21.53 -10.72 -13.90
CA LEU A 227 20.59 -10.74 -12.78
C LEU A 227 19.63 -11.92 -12.88
N ASP A 228 18.99 -12.09 -14.04
CA ASP A 228 18.00 -13.14 -14.30
C ASP A 228 18.66 -14.53 -14.17
N GLY A 229 19.86 -14.73 -14.73
CA GLY A 229 20.59 -15.99 -14.61
C GLY A 229 20.97 -16.36 -13.17
N VAL A 230 21.31 -15.37 -12.33
CA VAL A 230 21.58 -15.58 -10.91
C VAL A 230 20.29 -15.96 -10.16
N LEU A 231 19.19 -15.25 -10.41
CA LEU A 231 17.90 -15.52 -9.76
C LEU A 231 17.37 -16.91 -10.12
N GLU A 232 17.40 -17.29 -11.40
CA GLU A 232 16.99 -18.62 -11.86
C GLU A 232 17.83 -19.72 -11.20
N THR A 233 19.14 -19.54 -11.09
CA THR A 233 20.03 -20.59 -10.58
C THR A 233 19.97 -20.74 -9.06
N LEU A 234 19.75 -19.66 -8.31
CA LEU A 234 19.95 -19.64 -6.85
C LEU A 234 18.69 -19.36 -6.03
N VAL A 235 17.67 -18.75 -6.63
CA VAL A 235 16.37 -18.52 -5.97
C VAL A 235 15.37 -19.60 -6.35
N ASP A 236 15.39 -20.06 -7.61
CA ASP A 236 14.48 -21.12 -8.09
C ASP A 236 15.08 -22.53 -8.04
N ALA A 237 16.28 -22.67 -7.44
CA ALA A 237 16.87 -23.98 -7.21
C ALA A 237 15.92 -24.86 -6.39
N ASP A 238 15.78 -26.11 -6.82
CA ASP A 238 15.07 -27.13 -6.05
C ASP A 238 15.66 -27.19 -4.62
N PRO A 239 14.83 -27.04 -3.56
CA PRO A 239 15.31 -27.11 -2.18
C PRO A 239 15.95 -28.45 -1.82
N ASP A 240 15.66 -29.52 -2.57
CA ASP A 240 16.26 -30.83 -2.43
C ASP A 240 17.55 -31.00 -3.27
N ALA A 241 17.87 -30.04 -4.16
CA ALA A 241 19.13 -30.03 -4.89
C ALA A 241 20.28 -29.52 -4.01
N PRO A 242 21.50 -30.06 -4.18
CA PRO A 242 22.67 -29.51 -3.51
C PRO A 242 22.85 -28.04 -3.92
N PRO A 243 23.18 -27.13 -2.98
CA PRO A 243 23.31 -25.72 -3.28
C PRO A 243 24.32 -25.53 -4.39
N ALA A 244 23.91 -24.83 -5.45
CA ALA A 244 24.81 -24.55 -6.56
C ALA A 244 26.01 -23.75 -6.01
N PRO A 245 27.26 -24.12 -6.36
CA PRO A 245 28.42 -23.34 -5.98
C PRO A 245 28.27 -21.93 -6.56
N ILE A 246 28.36 -20.91 -5.68
CA ILE A 246 28.29 -19.50 -6.06
C ILE A 246 29.34 -19.16 -7.14
N ASP A 247 30.48 -19.88 -7.13
CA ASP A 247 31.60 -19.66 -8.06
C ASP A 247 31.33 -20.18 -9.50
N GLU A 248 30.26 -20.97 -9.71
CA GLU A 248 29.94 -21.59 -11.01
C GLU A 248 28.77 -20.90 -11.74
N THR A 249 28.16 -19.86 -11.16
CA THR A 249 27.05 -19.13 -11.79
C THR A 249 27.58 -18.23 -12.93
N ALA A 250 27.69 -18.79 -14.13
CA ALA A 250 27.82 -18.07 -15.41
C ALA A 250 28.89 -16.94 -15.50
N GLY A 251 30.03 -17.07 -14.81
CA GLY A 251 31.11 -16.07 -14.89
C GLY A 251 30.81 -14.75 -14.17
N VAL A 252 29.91 -14.77 -13.18
CA VAL A 252 29.60 -13.64 -12.31
C VAL A 252 30.49 -13.68 -11.08
N GLU A 253 31.06 -12.54 -10.69
CA GLU A 253 31.90 -12.44 -9.48
C GLU A 253 31.12 -12.83 -8.22
N HIS A 254 31.75 -13.63 -7.34
CA HIS A 254 31.16 -14.14 -6.10
C HIS A 254 30.54 -13.02 -5.25
N GLU A 255 31.23 -11.88 -5.13
CA GLU A 255 30.77 -10.71 -4.38
C GLU A 255 29.44 -10.15 -4.92
N THR A 256 29.29 -10.13 -6.25
CA THR A 256 28.05 -9.68 -6.90
C THR A 256 26.90 -10.62 -6.57
N VAL A 257 27.12 -11.93 -6.63
CA VAL A 257 26.10 -12.93 -6.29
C VAL A 257 25.65 -12.80 -4.84
N THR A 258 26.60 -12.73 -3.89
CA THR A 258 26.29 -12.56 -2.46
C THR A 258 25.49 -11.28 -2.21
N ARG A 259 25.91 -10.15 -2.80
CA ARG A 259 25.20 -8.87 -2.69
C ARG A 259 23.77 -8.95 -3.22
N LEU A 260 23.53 -9.67 -4.31
CA LEU A 260 22.20 -9.84 -4.89
C LEU A 260 21.30 -10.71 -4.00
N LEU A 261 21.80 -11.84 -3.48
CA LEU A 261 21.04 -12.69 -2.56
C LEU A 261 20.70 -11.97 -1.24
N ASP A 262 21.64 -11.21 -0.69
CA ASP A 262 21.39 -10.39 0.49
C ASP A 262 20.37 -9.28 0.20
N ARG A 263 20.37 -8.70 -1.01
CA ARG A 263 19.34 -7.76 -1.43
C ARG A 263 17.96 -8.43 -1.53
N VAL A 264 17.87 -9.64 -2.08
CA VAL A 264 16.61 -10.41 -2.13
C VAL A 264 16.05 -10.59 -0.72
N ARG A 265 16.89 -11.06 0.23
CA ARG A 265 16.48 -11.28 1.63
C ARG A 265 16.05 -9.98 2.31
N ARG A 266 16.87 -8.93 2.26
CA ARG A 266 16.57 -7.65 2.95
C ARG A 266 15.31 -6.97 2.41
N THR A 267 14.98 -7.18 1.14
CA THR A 267 13.81 -6.55 0.50
C THR A 267 12.54 -7.41 0.55
N GLU A 268 12.57 -8.58 1.20
CA GLU A 268 11.41 -9.46 1.36
C GLU A 268 10.20 -8.75 1.96
N HIS A 269 10.42 -7.84 2.91
CA HIS A 269 9.39 -7.00 3.53
C HIS A 269 8.58 -6.13 2.54
N LYS A 270 9.06 -5.94 1.31
CA LYS A 270 8.32 -5.22 0.25
C LYS A 270 7.34 -6.14 -0.49
N ARG A 271 7.62 -7.44 -0.54
CA ARG A 271 6.79 -8.46 -1.22
C ARG A 271 5.79 -9.12 -0.27
N GLU A 272 6.08 -9.12 1.02
CA GLU A 272 5.22 -9.70 2.03
C GLU A 272 4.10 -8.77 2.50
N ARG A 273 3.02 -9.37 3.01
CA ARG A 273 2.00 -8.61 3.74
C ARG A 273 2.60 -8.06 5.04
N PRO A 274 2.18 -6.87 5.50
CA PRO A 274 2.67 -6.33 6.75
C PRO A 274 2.37 -7.31 7.89
N PRO A 275 3.39 -7.66 8.71
CA PRO A 275 3.23 -8.58 9.82
C PRO A 275 2.21 -8.04 10.82
N VAL A 276 1.50 -8.98 11.44
CA VAL A 276 0.48 -8.74 12.48
C VAL A 276 0.76 -9.67 13.67
N PRO A 277 0.38 -9.29 14.90
CA PRO A 277 0.59 -10.17 16.06
C PRO A 277 -0.22 -11.46 15.94
N SER A 278 0.31 -12.57 16.43
CA SER A 278 -0.42 -13.84 16.42
C SER A 278 -1.58 -13.84 17.42
N ARG A 279 -2.78 -14.25 16.95
CA ARG A 279 -3.99 -14.36 17.78
C ARG A 279 -4.10 -15.70 18.53
N ARG A 280 -3.29 -16.69 18.16
CA ARG A 280 -3.30 -18.03 18.78
C ARG A 280 -2.64 -17.94 20.16
N VAL A 281 -3.43 -18.21 21.21
CA VAL A 281 -2.89 -18.58 22.52
C VAL A 281 -2.36 -20.00 22.34
N GLU A 282 -1.10 -20.26 22.72
CA GLU A 282 -0.57 -21.62 22.71
C GLU A 282 -1.54 -22.56 23.44
N ASP A 283 -1.84 -23.69 22.80
CA ASP A 283 -2.82 -24.66 23.26
C ASP A 283 -2.51 -25.08 24.70
N THR A 284 -3.25 -24.53 25.66
CA THR A 284 -3.50 -25.27 26.89
C THR A 284 -4.30 -26.50 26.45
N PRO A 285 -3.84 -27.74 26.74
CA PRO A 285 -4.45 -28.95 26.19
C PRO A 285 -5.96 -28.92 26.38
N VAL A 286 -6.66 -29.08 25.26
CA VAL A 286 -8.12 -29.06 25.17
C VAL A 286 -8.67 -30.18 26.07
N GLY A 287 -9.08 -29.82 27.28
CA GLY A 287 -10.10 -30.58 27.98
C GLY A 287 -11.35 -30.59 27.10
N THR A 288 -12.02 -31.74 27.00
CA THR A 288 -13.19 -32.04 26.15
C THR A 288 -14.47 -31.25 26.51
N GLY A 289 -14.35 -30.03 27.04
CA GLY A 289 -15.45 -29.17 27.44
C GLY A 289 -15.52 -27.87 26.63
N ASP A 290 -16.65 -27.69 25.95
CA ASP A 290 -17.28 -26.41 25.56
C ASP A 290 -16.38 -25.31 24.98
N ALA A 291 -15.55 -25.67 24.00
CA ALA A 291 -14.75 -24.70 23.23
C ALA A 291 -15.63 -23.68 22.47
N GLY A 292 -16.89 -24.02 22.15
CA GLY A 292 -17.85 -23.17 21.46
C GLY A 292 -18.39 -22.01 22.30
N ALA A 293 -18.60 -22.20 23.60
CA ALA A 293 -19.18 -21.18 24.47
C ALA A 293 -18.20 -20.09 24.91
N ARG A 294 -16.89 -20.37 25.02
CA ARG A 294 -15.92 -19.36 25.46
C ARG A 294 -15.77 -18.23 24.44
N SER A 295 -15.99 -16.99 24.89
CA SER A 295 -15.86 -15.81 24.04
C SER A 295 -14.46 -15.73 23.40
N PRO A 296 -14.37 -15.69 22.06
CA PRO A 296 -13.11 -15.51 21.34
C PRO A 296 -12.66 -14.04 21.32
N VAL A 297 -13.39 -13.12 21.96
CA VAL A 297 -13.15 -11.67 22.01
C VAL A 297 -13.51 -11.17 23.41
N GLY A 298 -12.82 -10.12 23.90
CA GLY A 298 -13.34 -9.32 25.02
C GLY A 298 -13.10 -9.85 26.44
N GLY A 299 -11.84 -9.97 26.85
CA GLY A 299 -11.50 -10.06 28.27
C GLY A 299 -10.13 -9.45 28.54
N ASP A 300 -9.95 -8.81 29.71
CA ASP A 300 -8.73 -8.07 30.03
C ASP A 300 -7.46 -8.91 29.85
N ARG A 301 -7.49 -10.19 30.25
CA ARG A 301 -6.36 -11.12 30.04
C ARG A 301 -6.00 -11.33 28.58
N ARG A 302 -6.99 -11.40 27.68
CA ARG A 302 -6.77 -11.60 26.25
C ARG A 302 -6.28 -10.32 25.59
N ALA A 303 -6.87 -9.18 25.96
CA ALA A 303 -6.40 -7.87 25.56
C ALA A 303 -4.93 -7.66 25.97
N SER A 304 -4.55 -8.05 27.20
CA SER A 304 -3.15 -8.00 27.66
C SER A 304 -2.22 -8.86 26.83
N ALA A 305 -2.61 -10.10 26.52
CA ALA A 305 -1.77 -10.99 25.71
C ALA A 305 -1.59 -10.46 24.28
N ILE A 306 -2.62 -9.83 23.70
CA ILE A 306 -2.54 -9.20 22.37
C ILE A 306 -1.66 -7.94 22.45
N ALA A 307 -1.81 -7.12 23.49
CA ALA A 307 -1.00 -5.92 23.71
C ALA A 307 0.50 -6.26 23.79
N VAL A 308 0.88 -7.24 24.62
CA VAL A 308 2.27 -7.71 24.73
C VAL A 308 2.82 -8.15 23.37
N ARG A 309 2.07 -8.97 22.62
CA ARG A 309 2.51 -9.41 21.28
C ARG A 309 2.60 -8.26 20.26
N ALA A 310 1.78 -7.23 20.43
CA ALA A 310 1.82 -6.04 19.58
C ALA A 310 3.07 -5.20 19.88
N VAL A 311 3.43 -5.04 21.15
CA VAL A 311 4.67 -4.41 21.62
C VAL A 311 5.89 -5.19 21.11
N ASP A 312 5.92 -6.50 21.32
CA ASP A 312 7.01 -7.40 20.85
C ASP A 312 7.19 -7.30 19.33
N LEU A 313 6.08 -7.25 18.57
CA LEU A 313 6.13 -7.11 17.12
C LEU A 313 6.78 -5.78 16.70
N VAL A 314 6.40 -4.67 17.33
CA VAL A 314 6.97 -3.35 17.00
C VAL A 314 8.46 -3.36 17.30
N GLN A 315 8.86 -3.77 18.50
CA GLN A 315 10.26 -3.81 18.91
C GLN A 315 11.09 -4.71 17.98
N SER A 316 10.66 -5.96 17.78
CA SER A 316 11.38 -6.92 16.93
C SER A 316 11.55 -6.42 15.50
N ARG A 317 10.55 -5.73 14.93
CA ARG A 317 10.63 -5.25 13.54
C ARG A 317 11.54 -4.05 13.40
N VAL A 318 11.50 -3.12 14.35
CA VAL A 318 12.43 -1.98 14.37
C VAL A 318 13.87 -2.48 14.54
N ASP A 319 14.12 -3.41 15.47
CA ASP A 319 15.45 -3.98 15.69
C ASP A 319 15.97 -4.77 14.48
N THR A 320 15.10 -5.55 13.82
CA THR A 320 15.48 -6.33 12.62
C THR A 320 15.78 -5.43 11.42
N ALA A 321 15.05 -4.31 11.30
CA ALA A 321 15.24 -3.34 10.24
C ALA A 321 16.41 -2.38 10.50
N ASP A 322 16.96 -2.37 11.73
CA ASP A 322 17.92 -1.38 12.21
C ASP A 322 17.41 0.07 12.04
N ALA A 323 16.11 0.27 12.24
CA ALA A 323 15.47 1.57 12.01
C ALA A 323 15.59 2.49 13.24
N GLU A 324 15.68 3.80 13.02
CA GLU A 324 15.76 4.82 14.08
C GLU A 324 14.49 4.86 14.95
N GLY A 325 13.34 4.46 14.38
CA GLY A 325 12.08 4.36 15.12
C GLY A 325 10.89 4.13 14.22
N VAL A 326 9.73 4.67 14.60
CA VAL A 326 8.48 4.53 13.85
C VAL A 326 7.79 5.86 13.60
N VAL A 327 6.95 5.86 12.56
CA VAL A 327 6.02 6.94 12.23
C VAL A 327 4.61 6.40 12.02
N LEU A 328 3.59 7.13 12.49
CA LEU A 328 2.17 6.72 12.38
C LEU A 328 1.23 7.91 12.17
N ASP A 329 0.05 7.63 11.61
CA ASP A 329 -1.03 8.62 11.52
C ASP A 329 -1.73 8.79 12.86
N LEU A 330 -1.85 10.04 13.35
CA LEU A 330 -2.46 10.38 14.62
C LEU A 330 -3.65 11.34 14.40
N GLY A 331 -4.85 10.78 14.34
CA GLY A 331 -6.09 11.50 14.02
C GLY A 331 -7.04 11.73 15.20
N ALA A 332 -6.62 11.39 16.44
CA ALA A 332 -7.45 11.30 17.64
C ALA A 332 -8.51 10.16 17.68
N GLY A 333 -8.46 9.25 16.72
CA GLY A 333 -9.25 8.01 16.76
C GLY A 333 -8.63 6.98 17.71
N ARG A 334 -9.48 6.12 18.27
CA ARG A 334 -9.10 5.06 19.23
C ARG A 334 -8.02 4.14 18.69
N GLU A 335 -8.12 3.78 17.42
CA GLU A 335 -7.14 2.99 16.68
C GLU A 335 -5.75 3.64 16.68
N SER A 336 -5.67 4.91 16.25
CA SER A 336 -4.41 5.64 16.21
C SER A 336 -3.80 5.87 17.59
N SER A 337 -4.61 6.16 18.60
CA SER A 337 -4.14 6.35 19.98
C SER A 337 -3.56 5.05 20.56
N VAL A 338 -4.26 3.92 20.38
CA VAL A 338 -3.78 2.63 20.88
C VAL A 338 -2.53 2.17 20.12
N ALA A 339 -2.46 2.38 18.80
CA ALA A 339 -1.26 2.08 18.03
C ALA A 339 -0.05 2.92 18.49
N ALA A 340 -0.26 4.20 18.80
CA ALA A 340 0.77 5.08 19.35
C ALA A 340 1.23 4.60 20.74
N ALA A 341 0.31 4.27 21.64
CA ALA A 341 0.64 3.74 22.96
C ALA A 341 1.44 2.43 22.87
N VAL A 342 1.06 1.50 21.98
CA VAL A 342 1.84 0.27 21.71
C VAL A 342 3.26 0.60 21.24
N ALA A 343 3.41 1.58 20.34
CA ALA A 343 4.71 1.98 19.84
C ALA A 343 5.59 2.62 20.91
N VAL A 344 5.00 3.46 21.79
CA VAL A 344 5.69 4.11 22.90
C VAL A 344 6.14 3.09 23.94
N GLU A 345 5.28 2.13 24.30
CA GLU A 345 5.66 1.02 25.18
C GLU A 345 6.81 0.19 24.60
N ALA A 346 6.83 -0.02 23.28
CA ALA A 346 7.85 -0.83 22.62
C ALA A 346 9.22 -0.13 22.48
N LEU A 347 9.24 1.18 22.25
CA LEU A 347 10.45 1.88 21.80
C LEU A 347 10.84 3.08 22.69
N GLY A 348 9.96 3.50 23.58
CA GLY A 348 10.00 4.80 24.26
C GLY A 348 9.53 5.96 23.37
N PRO A 349 9.12 7.09 23.98
CA PRO A 349 8.50 8.20 23.27
C PRO A 349 9.42 8.85 22.22
N GLY A 350 10.72 8.97 22.52
CA GLY A 350 11.70 9.60 21.62
C GLY A 350 11.90 8.91 20.27
N ARG A 351 11.42 7.66 20.12
CA ARG A 351 11.50 6.89 18.86
C ARG A 351 10.16 6.77 18.14
N VAL A 352 9.12 7.46 18.62
CA VAL A 352 7.78 7.46 18.01
C VAL A 352 7.44 8.86 17.51
N ARG A 353 7.08 8.96 16.22
CA ARG A 353 6.67 10.21 15.59
C ARG A 353 5.22 10.11 15.12
N GLY A 354 4.36 10.99 15.60
CA GLY A 354 2.98 11.12 15.16
C GLY A 354 2.89 12.10 13.98
N LEU A 355 2.04 11.79 13.00
CA LEU A 355 1.69 12.71 11.92
C LEU A 355 0.19 12.95 11.93
N HIS A 356 -0.24 14.21 11.99
CA HIS A 356 -1.64 14.59 11.79
C HIS A 356 -1.78 15.30 10.44
N LEU A 357 -2.38 14.61 9.46
CA LEU A 357 -2.44 15.04 8.06
C LEU A 357 -3.88 15.32 7.59
N PRO A 358 -4.53 16.40 8.09
CA PRO A 358 -5.93 16.69 7.78
C PRO A 358 -6.14 17.18 6.33
N CYS A 359 -7.26 16.77 5.74
CA CYS A 359 -7.65 17.08 4.37
C CYS A 359 -9.12 17.56 4.24
N HIS A 360 -9.61 18.39 5.17
CA HIS A 360 -10.96 18.95 5.14
C HIS A 360 -10.97 20.48 5.33
N LYS A 361 -11.96 21.18 4.76
CA LYS A 361 -12.45 22.48 5.27
C LYS A 361 -13.23 22.20 6.57
N ALA A 362 -12.58 21.83 7.66
CA ALA A 362 -13.25 21.88 8.95
C ALA A 362 -13.29 23.35 9.38
N ALA A 363 -14.44 23.99 9.14
CA ALA A 363 -14.80 25.21 9.83
C ALA A 363 -14.63 25.00 11.35
N GLY A 364 -13.70 25.72 11.97
CA GLY A 364 -13.83 26.10 13.38
C GLY A 364 -13.66 25.04 14.46
N ILE A 365 -13.04 23.88 14.21
CA ILE A 365 -12.50 23.06 15.30
C ILE A 365 -10.99 23.06 15.17
N ALA A 366 -10.34 23.96 15.91
CA ALA A 366 -9.01 23.64 16.42
C ALA A 366 -9.22 22.34 17.20
N ASP A 367 -8.85 21.20 16.62
CA ASP A 367 -8.99 19.93 17.31
C ASP A 367 -7.74 19.74 18.17
N PRO A 368 -7.79 20.02 19.50
CA PRO A 368 -6.67 19.76 20.40
C PRO A 368 -6.46 18.26 20.62
N ALA A 369 -7.36 17.39 20.15
CA ALA A 369 -7.34 15.98 20.53
C ALA A 369 -6.09 15.20 20.07
N PRO A 370 -5.58 15.34 18.82
CA PRO A 370 -4.34 14.66 18.43
C PRO A 370 -3.13 15.17 19.22
N GLN A 371 -3.07 16.49 19.46
CA GLN A 371 -1.99 17.10 20.25
C GLN A 371 -2.04 16.64 21.70
N SER A 372 -3.21 16.59 22.32
CA SER A 372 -3.39 16.06 23.67
C SER A 372 -2.88 14.63 23.79
N ILE A 373 -3.21 13.75 22.83
CA ILE A 373 -2.72 12.37 22.84
C ILE A 373 -1.19 12.34 22.69
N ALA A 374 -0.63 13.18 21.83
CA ALA A 374 0.82 13.25 21.66
C ALA A 374 1.52 13.76 22.93
N ASP A 375 0.96 14.78 23.59
CA ASP A 375 1.44 15.33 24.85
C ASP A 375 1.36 14.29 25.98
N ASP A 376 0.25 13.56 26.08
CA ASP A 376 0.04 12.49 27.07
C ASP A 376 1.04 11.34 26.88
N LEU A 377 1.34 11.00 25.61
CA LEU A 377 2.32 9.97 25.25
C LEU A 377 3.77 10.48 25.18
N GLU A 378 3.99 11.77 25.42
CA GLU A 378 5.29 12.46 25.30
C GLU A 378 5.98 12.31 23.92
N ILE A 379 5.21 12.13 22.84
CA ILE A 379 5.74 11.96 21.47
C ILE A 379 5.72 13.24 20.65
N GLU A 380 6.60 13.32 19.65
CA GLU A 380 6.56 14.40 18.66
C GLU A 380 5.35 14.24 17.74
N LEU A 381 4.65 15.35 17.45
CA LEU A 381 3.53 15.39 16.51
C LEU A 381 3.72 16.49 15.47
N ASP A 382 3.85 16.10 14.21
CA ASP A 382 3.78 17.05 13.11
C ASP A 382 2.35 17.18 12.60
N ARG A 383 1.86 18.43 12.55
CA ARG A 383 0.53 18.75 12.05
C ARG A 383 0.62 19.54 10.76
N VAL A 384 0.19 18.93 9.65
CA VAL A 384 0.29 19.55 8.33
C VAL A 384 -0.93 19.22 7.49
N THR A 385 -1.64 20.25 7.02
CA THR A 385 -2.73 20.00 6.07
C THR A 385 -2.18 19.59 4.71
N ILE A 386 -2.67 18.47 4.19
CA ILE A 386 -2.32 17.97 2.85
C ILE A 386 -3.29 18.48 1.77
N ARG A 387 -4.25 19.33 2.14
CA ARG A 387 -5.26 19.84 1.20
C ARG A 387 -4.65 20.53 -0.03
N PRO A 388 -3.63 21.39 0.08
CA PRO A 388 -3.01 21.99 -1.10
C PRO A 388 -2.47 20.94 -2.08
N LEU A 389 -1.82 19.90 -1.56
CA LEU A 389 -1.30 18.80 -2.37
C LEU A 389 -2.42 18.03 -3.07
N VAL A 390 -3.49 17.69 -2.34
CA VAL A 390 -4.65 16.99 -2.89
C VAL A 390 -5.31 17.82 -3.98
N THR A 391 -5.50 19.12 -3.76
CA THR A 391 -6.08 20.03 -4.74
C THR A 391 -5.24 20.14 -6.02
N GLU A 392 -3.91 20.20 -5.93
CA GLU A 392 -3.06 20.18 -7.14
C GLU A 392 -3.19 18.87 -7.92
N LEU A 393 -3.26 17.72 -7.23
CA LEU A 393 -3.43 16.43 -7.89
C LEU A 393 -4.81 16.29 -8.55
N GLU A 394 -5.87 16.74 -7.89
CA GLU A 394 -7.22 16.79 -8.47
C GLU A 394 -7.28 17.69 -9.70
N ALA A 395 -6.63 18.85 -9.64
CA ALA A 395 -6.57 19.80 -10.75
C ALA A 395 -5.78 19.26 -11.97
N ALA A 396 -4.82 18.36 -11.73
CA ALA A 396 -4.05 17.72 -12.79
C ALA A 396 -4.80 16.54 -13.45
N LEU A 397 -5.84 16.01 -12.80
CA LEU A 397 -6.66 14.92 -13.32
C LEU A 397 -7.78 15.44 -14.25
N PRO A 398 -8.27 14.62 -15.19
CA PRO A 398 -9.39 15.01 -16.05
C PRO A 398 -10.65 15.29 -15.22
N VAL A 399 -11.37 16.36 -15.57
CA VAL A 399 -12.62 16.75 -14.91
C VAL A 399 -13.63 15.60 -14.84
N ARG A 400 -13.72 14.75 -15.87
CA ARG A 400 -14.59 13.57 -15.88
C ARG A 400 -14.29 12.56 -14.76
N VAL A 401 -13.04 12.47 -14.30
CA VAL A 401 -12.64 11.58 -13.20
C VAL A 401 -13.14 12.16 -11.88
N THR A 402 -12.88 13.44 -11.65
CA THR A 402 -13.28 14.13 -10.41
C THR A 402 -14.79 14.33 -10.31
N GLU A 403 -15.52 14.45 -11.43
CA GLU A 403 -16.98 14.50 -11.46
C GLU A 403 -17.64 13.14 -11.21
N ARG A 404 -17.00 12.03 -11.60
CA ARG A 404 -17.51 10.67 -11.37
C ARG A 404 -17.14 10.11 -10.00
N ALA A 405 -16.01 10.53 -9.46
CA ALA A 405 -15.54 10.08 -8.15
C ALA A 405 -16.56 10.43 -7.06
N GLY A 406 -17.05 9.42 -6.36
CA GLY A 406 -17.91 9.59 -5.20
C GLY A 406 -17.14 10.07 -3.97
N ALA A 407 -17.87 10.41 -2.90
CA ALA A 407 -17.25 10.77 -1.63
C ALA A 407 -16.39 9.64 -1.02
N ALA A 408 -16.71 8.38 -1.34
CA ALA A 408 -15.90 7.23 -0.95
C ALA A 408 -14.54 7.23 -1.66
N ASP A 409 -14.53 7.32 -2.99
CA ASP A 409 -13.32 7.31 -3.82
C ASP A 409 -12.37 8.44 -3.44
N LEU A 410 -12.91 9.65 -3.23
CA LEU A 410 -12.13 10.81 -2.79
C LEU A 410 -11.53 10.60 -1.40
N ALA A 411 -12.25 9.97 -0.47
CA ALA A 411 -11.72 9.65 0.85
C ALA A 411 -10.56 8.63 0.77
N GLU A 412 -10.69 7.62 -0.11
CA GLU A 412 -9.62 6.65 -0.34
C GLU A 412 -8.41 7.27 -1.05
N PHE A 413 -8.65 8.19 -1.98
CA PHE A 413 -7.59 8.97 -2.63
C PHE A 413 -6.79 9.77 -1.60
N VAL A 414 -7.48 10.51 -0.72
CA VAL A 414 -6.85 11.24 0.39
C VAL A 414 -6.06 10.30 1.30
N SER A 415 -6.59 9.11 1.59
CA SER A 415 -5.90 8.08 2.38
C SER A 415 -4.59 7.64 1.73
N ARG A 416 -4.57 7.41 0.41
CA ARG A 416 -3.35 7.09 -0.36
C ARG A 416 -2.35 8.24 -0.40
N VAL A 417 -2.82 9.49 -0.53
CA VAL A 417 -1.95 10.69 -0.44
C VAL A 417 -1.34 10.83 0.97
N ARG A 418 -2.11 10.54 2.01
CA ARG A 418 -1.61 10.51 3.39
C ARG A 418 -0.53 9.47 3.57
N THR A 419 -0.72 8.27 3.03
CA THR A 419 0.29 7.21 3.01
C THR A 419 1.55 7.64 2.27
N ALA A 420 1.43 8.36 1.15
CA ALA A 420 2.58 8.91 0.43
C ALA A 420 3.41 9.87 1.32
N CYS A 421 2.74 10.75 2.07
CA CYS A 421 3.38 11.67 3.02
C CYS A 421 4.02 10.94 4.20
N ARG A 422 3.34 9.96 4.80
CA ARG A 422 3.88 9.13 5.90
C ARG A 422 5.17 8.43 5.51
N TYR A 423 5.17 7.82 4.32
CA TYR A 423 6.35 7.14 3.84
C TYR A 423 7.48 8.09 3.42
N TYR A 424 7.18 9.33 3.02
CA TYR A 424 8.23 10.32 2.80
C TYR A 424 9.01 10.58 4.10
N VAL A 425 8.31 10.79 5.22
CA VAL A 425 8.95 10.93 6.56
C VAL A 425 9.73 9.68 6.92
N ALA A 426 9.12 8.50 6.73
CA ALA A 426 9.79 7.22 6.99
C ALA A 426 11.08 7.05 6.18
N ASN A 427 11.07 7.46 4.91
CA ASN A 427 12.25 7.38 4.03
C ASN A 427 13.30 8.46 4.31
N ALA A 428 12.90 9.62 4.83
CA ALA A 428 13.82 10.71 5.17
C ALA A 428 14.53 10.49 6.53
N ASP A 429 13.84 9.91 7.51
CA ASP A 429 14.32 9.79 8.89
C ASP A 429 14.71 8.34 9.28
N ASP A 430 14.76 7.41 8.31
CA ASP A 430 15.02 5.97 8.52
C ASP A 430 14.11 5.31 9.57
N ARG A 431 12.79 5.45 9.37
CA ARG A 431 11.75 4.93 10.27
C ARG A 431 10.86 3.91 9.58
N LEU A 432 10.21 3.07 10.35
CA LEU A 432 9.14 2.19 9.86
C LEU A 432 7.77 2.84 9.99
N VAL A 433 6.89 2.57 9.03
CA VAL A 433 5.50 3.03 9.08
C VAL A 433 4.64 2.04 9.86
N VAL A 434 4.04 2.49 10.97
CA VAL A 434 3.09 1.68 11.76
C VAL A 434 1.67 1.89 11.24
N GLY A 435 0.96 0.79 11.02
CA GLY A 435 -0.45 0.79 10.61
C GLY A 435 -1.40 0.81 11.80
N THR A 436 -2.47 1.59 11.67
CA THR A 436 -3.45 1.82 12.74
C THR A 436 -4.72 0.96 12.56
N THR A 437 -4.90 0.29 11.43
CA THR A 437 -6.11 -0.48 11.13
C THR A 437 -6.29 -1.71 12.03
N ASN A 438 -7.50 -1.91 12.54
CA ASN A 438 -7.88 -3.07 13.36
C ASN A 438 -8.45 -4.23 12.50
N ARG A 439 -8.64 -5.41 13.10
CA ARG A 439 -9.17 -6.61 12.44
C ARG A 439 -10.64 -6.44 12.02
N THR A 440 -11.47 -5.84 12.85
CA THR A 440 -12.91 -5.64 12.57
C THR A 440 -13.10 -4.87 11.26
N ASP A 441 -12.42 -3.74 11.12
CA ASP A 441 -12.51 -2.88 9.93
C ASP A 441 -11.95 -3.58 8.69
N ALA A 442 -10.83 -4.31 8.83
CA ALA A 442 -10.28 -5.11 7.74
C ALA A 442 -11.24 -6.23 7.28
N LEU A 443 -11.91 -6.90 8.22
CA LEU A 443 -12.88 -7.96 7.94
C LEU A 443 -14.18 -7.45 7.32
N LEU A 444 -14.46 -6.16 7.43
CA LEU A 444 -15.66 -5.50 6.90
C LEU A 444 -15.38 -4.59 5.70
N GLY A 445 -14.13 -4.56 5.20
CA GLY A 445 -13.75 -3.77 4.03
C GLY A 445 -13.74 -2.27 4.28
N ARG A 446 -13.54 -1.84 5.53
CA ARG A 446 -13.50 -0.42 5.94
C ARG A 446 -12.09 0.17 5.90
N VAL A 447 -11.19 -0.44 5.13
CA VAL A 447 -9.78 -0.07 5.04
C VAL A 447 -9.36 0.00 3.58
N THR A 448 -8.64 1.05 3.22
CA THR A 448 -8.06 1.20 1.88
C THR A 448 -6.74 0.40 1.81
N ARG A 449 -6.67 -0.60 0.92
CA ARG A 449 -5.55 -1.57 0.81
C ARG A 449 -4.17 -0.92 0.66
N TYR A 450 -4.08 0.21 -0.04
CA TYR A 450 -2.86 0.99 -0.25
C TYR A 450 -2.91 2.40 0.39
N GLY A 451 -3.96 2.68 1.14
CA GLY A 451 -4.13 3.88 1.97
C GLY A 451 -3.86 3.52 3.44
N ASP A 452 -4.89 3.54 4.28
CA ASP A 452 -4.76 3.32 5.73
C ASP A 452 -4.19 1.94 6.11
N ALA A 453 -4.39 0.92 5.27
CA ALA A 453 -3.83 -0.41 5.50
C ALA A 453 -2.34 -0.53 5.10
N ALA A 454 -1.80 0.46 4.38
CA ALA A 454 -0.40 0.48 3.97
C ALA A 454 0.51 0.83 5.16
N ALA A 455 1.40 -0.10 5.49
CA ALA A 455 2.32 0.01 6.61
C ALA A 455 3.45 -1.02 6.50
N ASP A 456 4.53 -0.82 7.26
CA ASP A 456 5.59 -1.82 7.40
C ASP A 456 5.23 -2.89 8.43
N LEU A 457 4.35 -2.56 9.39
CA LEU A 457 3.82 -3.47 10.40
C LEU A 457 2.43 -3.00 10.87
N ARG A 458 1.58 -3.93 11.30
CA ARG A 458 0.21 -3.65 11.76
C ARG A 458 -0.02 -4.27 13.15
N PRO A 459 0.40 -3.58 14.23
CA PRO A 459 0.26 -4.08 15.60
C PRO A 459 -1.20 -4.34 16.01
N LEU A 460 -2.16 -3.66 15.38
CA LEU A 460 -3.60 -3.86 15.66
C LEU A 460 -4.29 -4.80 14.67
N GLY A 461 -3.57 -5.38 13.70
CA GLY A 461 -4.17 -6.14 12.59
C GLY A 461 -4.88 -7.44 12.99
N THR A 462 -4.68 -7.93 14.21
CA THR A 462 -5.43 -9.06 14.79
C THR A 462 -6.34 -8.66 15.95
N THR A 463 -6.37 -7.39 16.31
CA THR A 463 -7.16 -6.82 17.40
C THR A 463 -8.55 -6.46 16.91
N TYR A 464 -9.59 -6.95 17.58
CA TYR A 464 -10.97 -6.52 17.31
C TYR A 464 -11.27 -5.15 17.94
N ALA A 465 -12.22 -4.41 17.38
CA ALA A 465 -12.57 -3.07 17.83
C ALA A 465 -12.93 -3.00 19.33
N SER A 466 -13.69 -3.97 19.81
CA SER A 466 -14.04 -4.19 21.24
C SER A 466 -12.82 -4.35 22.16
N GLU A 467 -11.72 -4.92 21.66
CA GLU A 467 -10.50 -5.17 22.44
C GLU A 467 -9.65 -3.89 22.62
N LEU A 468 -9.79 -2.91 21.74
CA LEU A 468 -8.94 -1.70 21.71
C LEU A 468 -8.97 -0.89 23.02
N ALA A 469 -10.13 -0.74 23.68
CA ALA A 469 -10.23 0.05 24.92
C ALA A 469 -9.60 -0.68 26.10
N ALA A 470 -9.67 -2.01 26.11
CA ALA A 470 -8.99 -2.81 27.13
C ALA A 470 -7.47 -2.70 26.98
N ILE A 471 -6.96 -2.71 25.74
CA ILE A 471 -5.54 -2.48 25.45
C ILE A 471 -5.12 -1.05 25.84
N GLY A 472 -5.88 -0.03 25.43
CA GLY A 472 -5.58 1.37 25.73
C GLY A 472 -5.44 1.64 27.24
N ARG A 473 -6.40 1.17 28.05
CA ARG A 473 -6.36 1.31 29.52
C ARG A 473 -5.16 0.62 30.18
N GLN A 474 -4.57 -0.38 29.55
CA GLN A 474 -3.45 -1.13 30.11
C GLN A 474 -2.10 -0.49 29.81
N LEU A 475 -1.95 0.12 28.63
CA LEU A 475 -0.70 0.69 28.16
C LEU A 475 -0.50 2.12 28.67
N ASP A 476 -1.58 2.89 28.88
CA ASP A 476 -1.51 4.15 29.62
C ASP A 476 -2.88 4.51 30.27
N PRO A 477 -2.96 4.65 31.62
CA PRO A 477 -4.15 5.16 32.29
C PRO A 477 -4.58 6.58 31.89
N SER A 478 -3.66 7.45 31.43
CA SER A 478 -3.98 8.79 30.90
C SER A 478 -4.65 8.73 29.53
N VAL A 479 -4.30 7.73 28.72
CA VAL A 479 -4.98 7.37 27.46
C VAL A 479 -6.27 6.61 27.76
N ALA A 480 -7.08 7.14 28.69
CA ALA A 480 -8.49 6.83 28.77
C ALA A 480 -9.15 7.37 27.50
N VAL A 481 -9.03 6.60 26.41
CA VAL A 481 -9.58 6.95 25.10
C VAL A 481 -11.08 7.17 25.31
N PRO A 482 -11.60 8.39 25.07
CA PRO A 482 -13.03 8.63 25.14
C PRO A 482 -13.74 7.66 24.23
N ASP A 483 -14.90 7.14 24.65
CA ASP A 483 -15.74 6.37 23.75
C ASP A 483 -16.32 7.31 22.68
N LEU A 484 -15.56 7.49 21.60
CA LEU A 484 -15.93 8.37 20.48
C LEU A 484 -16.94 7.71 19.54
N SER A 485 -17.43 6.51 19.86
CA SER A 485 -18.52 5.88 19.11
C SER A 485 -19.76 6.79 19.05
N GLU A 486 -20.03 7.58 20.10
CA GLU A 486 -21.12 8.57 20.14
C GLU A 486 -20.79 9.91 19.44
N ARG A 487 -19.52 10.19 19.11
CA ARG A 487 -19.09 11.45 18.45
C ARG A 487 -18.86 11.33 16.95
N ARG A 488 -18.68 10.11 16.42
CA ARG A 488 -18.70 9.85 14.97
C ARG A 488 -20.01 10.31 14.32
N ASP A 489 -21.09 10.37 15.10
CA ASP A 489 -22.43 10.81 14.71
C ASP A 489 -22.60 12.32 14.44
N ARG A 490 -21.64 13.18 14.81
CA ARG A 490 -21.86 14.65 14.73
C ARG A 490 -20.88 15.42 13.84
N GLY A 491 -19.97 14.73 13.14
CA GLY A 491 -19.08 15.31 12.13
C GLY A 491 -19.55 15.12 10.68
N ARG A 492 -20.49 14.20 10.43
CA ARG A 492 -21.20 14.05 9.15
C ARG A 492 -22.47 14.90 9.15
N SER A 493 -22.32 16.23 9.18
CA SER A 493 -23.43 17.12 8.85
C SER A 493 -23.38 17.47 7.36
N GLY A 494 -24.03 16.64 6.55
CA GLY A 494 -24.14 16.81 5.10
C GLY A 494 -24.51 15.50 4.43
N ALA A 495 -25.82 15.23 4.36
CA ALA A 495 -26.46 14.11 3.67
C ALA A 495 -26.01 12.69 4.05
N THR A 496 -26.70 12.09 5.02
CA THR A 496 -26.90 10.64 5.05
C THR A 496 -27.73 10.26 3.81
N SER A 497 -27.11 9.65 2.81
CA SER A 497 -27.87 8.79 1.90
C SER A 497 -28.45 7.64 2.73
N PRO A 498 -29.70 7.20 2.51
CA PRO A 498 -30.31 6.10 3.27
C PRO A 498 -29.53 4.76 3.20
N ASP A 499 -28.55 4.65 2.30
CA ASP A 499 -27.75 3.46 2.03
C ASP A 499 -26.30 3.52 2.56
N ASP A 500 -26.01 4.35 3.57
CA ASP A 500 -24.67 4.34 4.19
C ASP A 500 -24.48 3.11 5.11
N ASP A 501 -24.22 1.96 4.48
CA ASP A 501 -23.93 0.64 5.07
C ASP A 501 -22.71 0.62 6.02
N ARG A 502 -22.11 1.76 6.38
CA ARG A 502 -20.91 1.85 7.25
C ARG A 502 -21.22 1.70 8.74
N GLU A 503 -22.47 1.76 9.16
CA GLU A 503 -22.87 1.47 10.54
C GLU A 503 -22.93 -0.05 10.80
N ALA A 504 -22.77 -0.45 12.06
CA ALA A 504 -23.24 -1.78 12.46
C ALA A 504 -24.74 -1.82 12.18
N PRO A 505 -25.32 -2.96 11.77
CA PRO A 505 -26.77 -3.11 11.71
C PRO A 505 -27.46 -2.45 12.92
N GLU A 506 -28.49 -1.64 12.69
CA GLU A 506 -29.21 -0.94 13.76
C GLU A 506 -29.41 -1.87 14.98
N GLY A 507 -28.80 -1.50 16.11
CA GLY A 507 -28.91 -2.22 17.38
C GLY A 507 -27.81 -3.23 17.75
N LEU A 508 -26.74 -3.42 16.95
CA LEU A 508 -25.58 -4.22 17.37
C LEU A 508 -24.50 -3.43 18.13
N THR A 509 -24.08 -3.97 19.27
CA THR A 509 -22.87 -3.49 19.96
C THR A 509 -21.60 -3.96 19.23
N ALA A 510 -20.49 -3.22 19.40
CA ALA A 510 -19.19 -3.62 18.88
C ALA A 510 -18.76 -5.00 19.39
N ASP A 511 -19.05 -5.32 20.65
CA ASP A 511 -18.76 -6.62 21.26
C ASP A 511 -19.49 -7.77 20.56
N THR A 512 -20.78 -7.59 20.25
CA THR A 512 -21.59 -8.61 19.55
C THR A 512 -21.12 -8.77 18.10
N LEU A 513 -20.81 -7.66 17.41
CA LEU A 513 -20.27 -7.70 16.05
C LEU A 513 -18.94 -8.47 15.99
N ASP A 514 -18.01 -8.17 16.90
CA ASP A 514 -16.71 -8.83 16.94
C ASP A 514 -16.84 -10.30 17.36
N ALA A 515 -17.76 -10.61 18.29
CA ALA A 515 -18.07 -11.99 18.67
C ALA A 515 -18.63 -12.82 17.51
N ILE A 516 -19.41 -12.21 16.62
CA ILE A 516 -19.90 -12.81 15.37
C ILE A 516 -18.73 -13.06 14.42
N LEU A 517 -17.94 -12.02 14.11
CA LEU A 517 -16.81 -12.10 13.19
C LEU A 517 -15.79 -13.14 13.63
N ALA A 518 -15.43 -13.17 14.91
CA ALA A 518 -14.47 -14.14 15.43
C ALA A 518 -14.97 -15.59 15.37
N ARG A 519 -16.29 -15.83 15.44
CA ARG A 519 -16.86 -17.19 15.33
C ARG A 519 -17.08 -17.63 13.89
N LEU A 520 -17.51 -16.71 13.03
CA LEU A 520 -17.68 -16.96 11.60
C LEU A 520 -16.34 -17.13 10.89
N VAL A 521 -15.41 -16.20 11.10
CA VAL A 521 -14.18 -16.10 10.30
C VAL A 521 -13.04 -16.87 10.95
N ASP A 522 -12.80 -16.69 12.25
CA ASP A 522 -11.61 -17.30 12.88
C ASP A 522 -11.83 -18.77 13.27
N ARG A 523 -13.08 -19.18 13.50
CA ARG A 523 -13.45 -20.53 13.95
C ARG A 523 -14.31 -21.32 12.96
N ASP A 524 -14.75 -20.70 11.88
CA ASP A 524 -15.56 -21.33 10.82
C ASP A 524 -16.79 -22.10 11.37
N LEU A 525 -17.47 -21.55 12.38
CA LEU A 525 -18.59 -22.23 13.04
C LEU A 525 -19.88 -22.24 12.21
N GLY A 526 -19.93 -21.50 11.10
CA GLY A 526 -21.11 -21.29 10.27
C GLY A 526 -22.19 -20.41 10.93
N ILE A 527 -23.17 -19.98 10.14
CA ILE A 527 -24.21 -19.00 10.54
C ILE A 527 -25.03 -19.49 11.74
N GLY A 528 -25.54 -20.72 11.68
CA GLY A 528 -26.47 -21.25 12.68
C GLY A 528 -25.84 -21.42 14.06
N SER A 529 -24.63 -21.97 14.11
CA SER A 529 -23.88 -22.15 15.35
C SER A 529 -23.40 -20.83 15.91
N THR A 530 -23.01 -19.88 15.06
CA THR A 530 -22.61 -18.54 15.50
C THR A 530 -23.78 -17.79 16.13
N ALA A 531 -24.94 -17.77 15.48
CA ALA A 531 -26.16 -17.12 15.98
C ALA A 531 -26.54 -17.64 17.38
N ALA A 532 -26.54 -18.96 17.57
CA ALA A 532 -26.82 -19.57 18.86
C ALA A 532 -25.78 -19.23 19.93
N ALA A 533 -24.51 -19.12 19.56
CA ALA A 533 -23.41 -18.88 20.51
C ALA A 533 -23.29 -17.42 20.99
N VAL A 534 -23.88 -16.47 20.27
CA VAL A 534 -23.82 -15.03 20.60
C VAL A 534 -25.19 -14.43 20.92
N ASP A 535 -26.21 -15.29 21.07
CA ASP A 535 -27.60 -14.88 21.31
C ASP A 535 -28.10 -13.83 20.31
N SER A 536 -27.83 -14.05 19.02
CA SER A 536 -28.25 -13.19 17.92
C SER A 536 -29.10 -13.97 16.92
N ASP A 537 -29.93 -13.27 16.16
CA ASP A 537 -30.72 -13.90 15.12
C ASP A 537 -29.85 -14.29 13.91
N ARG A 538 -30.30 -15.31 13.17
CA ARG A 538 -29.54 -15.83 12.02
C ARG A 538 -29.42 -14.82 10.89
N GLU A 539 -30.35 -13.88 10.76
CA GLU A 539 -30.37 -12.92 9.66
C GLU A 539 -29.32 -11.83 9.86
N THR A 540 -29.16 -11.36 11.08
CA THR A 540 -28.05 -10.50 11.49
C THR A 540 -26.70 -11.15 11.17
N VAL A 541 -26.51 -12.41 11.57
CA VAL A 541 -25.27 -13.15 11.30
C VAL A 541 -25.05 -13.35 9.79
N ARG A 542 -26.11 -13.61 9.01
CA ARG A 542 -26.04 -13.69 7.54
C ARG A 542 -25.61 -12.37 6.91
N ARG A 543 -26.17 -11.25 7.34
CA ARG A 543 -25.82 -9.92 6.82
C ARG A 543 -24.36 -9.58 7.10
N ILE A 544 -23.86 -9.91 8.29
CA ILE A 544 -22.43 -9.73 8.63
C ILE A 544 -21.55 -10.65 7.79
N ALA A 545 -21.94 -11.91 7.59
CA ALA A 545 -21.23 -12.85 6.71
C ALA A 545 -21.22 -12.36 5.25
N ALA A 546 -22.35 -11.88 4.75
CA ALA A 546 -22.47 -11.31 3.40
C ALA A 546 -21.58 -10.09 3.24
N ARG A 547 -21.55 -9.19 4.24
CA ARG A 547 -20.65 -8.04 4.26
C ARG A 547 -19.18 -8.46 4.32
N HIS A 548 -18.83 -9.49 5.09
CA HIS A 548 -17.48 -10.04 5.10
C HIS A 548 -17.08 -10.61 3.75
N VAL A 549 -17.94 -11.40 3.09
CA VAL A 549 -17.69 -11.95 1.76
C VAL A 549 -17.63 -10.85 0.69
N ALA A 550 -18.53 -9.87 0.75
CA ALA A 550 -18.45 -8.67 -0.08
C ALA A 550 -17.13 -7.94 0.19
N SER A 551 -16.67 -7.90 1.44
CA SER A 551 -15.37 -7.34 1.76
C SER A 551 -14.18 -8.15 1.26
N GLU A 552 -14.33 -9.45 1.03
CA GLU A 552 -13.27 -10.24 0.39
C GLU A 552 -13.18 -9.91 -1.09
N ARG A 553 -14.33 -9.62 -1.71
CA ARG A 553 -14.40 -9.03 -3.04
C ARG A 553 -13.85 -7.60 -3.02
N THR A 554 -14.08 -6.79 -1.97
CA THR A 554 -13.54 -5.42 -1.87
C THR A 554 -12.10 -5.31 -1.33
N ARG A 555 -11.57 -6.32 -0.65
CA ARG A 555 -10.11 -6.48 -0.46
C ARG A 555 -9.41 -6.71 -1.80
N ALA A 556 -10.18 -7.03 -2.84
CA ALA A 556 -9.78 -7.07 -4.22
C ALA A 556 -10.33 -5.89 -5.07
N ARG A 557 -11.37 -5.14 -4.62
CA ARG A 557 -12.02 -3.98 -5.29
C ARG A 557 -12.35 -2.82 -4.33
N PRO A 558 -12.08 -1.55 -4.62
CA PRO A 558 -12.65 -0.44 -3.84
C PRO A 558 -14.20 -0.32 -4.03
N PRO A 559 -14.95 0.24 -3.06
CA PRO A 559 -16.41 0.27 -3.10
C PRO A 559 -16.94 1.34 -4.07
N THR A 560 -17.71 0.94 -5.09
CA THR A 560 -18.51 1.86 -5.92
C THR A 560 -19.85 2.14 -5.25
N THR A 561 -20.16 3.38 -4.95
CA THR A 561 -21.53 3.80 -4.61
C THR A 561 -22.24 4.28 -5.87
N ASP A 562 -23.32 3.59 -6.26
CA ASP A 562 -24.38 4.15 -7.10
C ASP A 562 -25.09 5.28 -6.33
N GLY A 563 -25.25 6.46 -6.94
CA GLY A 563 -26.22 7.45 -6.46
C GLY A 563 -25.77 8.92 -6.52
N ASP A 564 -26.61 9.73 -7.17
CA ASP A 564 -26.52 11.18 -7.37
C ASP A 564 -26.33 11.98 -6.07
N ASP A 565 -25.13 12.54 -5.83
CA ASP A 565 -24.99 13.88 -5.22
C ASP A 565 -23.58 14.49 -5.43
N ALA A 566 -23.21 14.77 -6.67
CA ALA A 566 -21.89 15.32 -7.05
C ALA A 566 -21.71 16.84 -6.78
N ARG A 567 -22.59 17.51 -6.00
CA ARG A 567 -22.61 18.99 -5.95
C ARG A 567 -22.53 19.67 -4.59
N SER A 568 -22.38 18.94 -3.49
CA SER A 568 -22.39 19.53 -2.14
C SER A 568 -21.07 19.49 -1.37
N TYR A 569 -19.98 18.95 -1.93
CA TYR A 569 -18.72 18.81 -1.18
C TYR A 569 -17.76 20.01 -1.31
N PHE A 570 -17.79 20.79 -2.40
CA PHE A 570 -16.88 21.93 -2.59
C PHE A 570 -17.48 23.08 -3.41
N HIS A 571 -18.09 24.08 -2.77
CA HIS A 571 -18.10 25.44 -3.32
C HIS A 571 -18.06 26.54 -2.25
N GLU A 572 -17.45 27.65 -2.69
CA GLU A 572 -17.33 28.99 -2.11
C GLU A 572 -16.18 29.34 -1.15
N LEU A 573 -15.64 30.54 -1.46
CA LEU A 573 -14.74 31.47 -0.78
C LEU A 573 -13.26 31.48 -1.17
N GLU A 574 -12.92 32.64 -1.73
CA GLU A 574 -11.62 33.16 -2.17
C GLU A 574 -10.56 33.08 -1.08
N LEU A 575 -9.34 32.76 -1.52
CA LEU A 575 -8.12 32.70 -0.73
C LEU A 575 -7.70 34.10 -0.23
N LYS A 576 -7.62 34.28 1.08
CA LYS A 576 -6.60 35.16 1.68
C LYS A 576 -5.52 34.27 2.27
N ILE A 577 -4.44 34.10 1.52
CA ILE A 577 -3.22 33.40 1.95
C ILE A 577 -2.38 34.42 2.70
N ASP A 578 -2.14 34.22 4.00
CA ASP A 578 -1.05 34.91 4.68
C ASP A 578 0.26 34.16 4.39
N PRO A 579 1.32 34.84 3.90
CA PRO A 579 2.63 34.23 3.72
C PRO A 579 3.25 33.83 5.07
N PRO A 580 4.21 32.89 5.08
CA PRO A 580 4.87 32.44 6.30
C PRO A 580 5.56 33.61 7.02
N THR A 581 5.30 33.75 8.31
CA THR A 581 6.00 34.69 9.18
C THR A 581 7.46 34.24 9.32
N PRO A 582 8.46 35.04 8.92
CA PRO A 582 9.86 34.71 9.16
C PRO A 582 10.16 34.97 10.64
N GLY A 583 10.57 33.93 11.38
CA GLY A 583 11.19 34.10 12.69
C GLY A 583 10.79 33.08 13.74
N SER A 584 11.54 31.98 13.80
CA SER A 584 11.96 31.34 15.06
C SER A 584 13.30 30.65 14.79
N PRO A 585 14.32 30.85 15.65
CA PRO A 585 15.72 30.76 15.26
C PRO A 585 16.16 29.32 14.99
N SER A 586 16.85 29.13 13.87
CA SER A 586 17.61 27.92 13.56
C SER A 586 18.70 27.72 14.61
N ARG A 587 18.68 26.57 15.30
CA ARG A 587 19.85 26.06 16.00
C ARG A 587 20.92 25.73 14.97
N THR A 588 21.98 26.54 14.93
CA THR A 588 23.40 26.16 14.79
C THR A 588 24.19 27.37 14.28
N GLU A 589 24.86 28.09 15.18
CA GLU A 589 26.12 28.75 14.83
C GLU A 589 27.22 28.07 15.64
N PRO A 590 28.36 27.69 15.02
CA PRO A 590 29.54 27.29 15.76
C PRO A 590 30.20 28.54 16.32
N ASN A 591 30.37 28.59 17.65
CA ASN A 591 31.20 29.62 18.28
C ASN A 591 32.64 29.49 17.76
N ALA A 592 33.06 30.49 16.99
CA ALA A 592 34.46 30.84 16.84
C ALA A 592 34.78 31.88 17.92
N ASP A 593 35.37 31.45 19.02
CA ASP A 593 36.43 32.13 19.79
C ASP A 593 36.65 31.38 21.12
N ASP A 594 37.94 31.08 21.39
CA ASP A 594 38.60 30.36 22.51
C ASP A 594 38.57 28.82 22.56
#